data_AF-A0A935BDT6-F1
#
_entry.id   AF-A0A935BDT6-F1
#
_cell.length_a   1.000
_cell.length_b   1.000
_cell.length_c   1.000
_cell.angle_alpha   90.00
_cell.angle_beta   90.00
_cell.angle_gamma   90.00
#
_symmetry.space_group_name_H-M   'P 1'
#
loop_
_entity.id
_entity.type
_entity.pdbx_description
1 polymer ?
#
loop_
_entity_poly.entity_id
_entity_poly.type
_entity_poly.pdbx_seq_one_letter_code
_entity_poly.pdbx_strand_id
1 'polypeptide(L)'
;MVEKQLSIKSRAVLSLIAEGQSYAQIVDGHSGITYLDIFHAAEEALQLNESQSDYQARLARIKEKHPRAYEKWSPEEDAELKLMRANGIGTQKLAEHFLRQPSAISSRLNKFDLE
;
A
#
# COMPACT_ATOMS: atom_id res chain seq x y z
N MET A 1 -6.74 -3.44 6.44
CA MET A 1 -5.37 -3.98 6.48
C MET A 1 -4.67 -3.23 7.60
N VAL A 2 -4.13 -3.93 8.60
CA VAL A 2 -3.37 -3.27 9.68
C VAL A 2 -2.07 -2.79 9.06
N GLU A 3 -1.82 -1.49 9.05
CA GLU A 3 -0.52 -0.96 8.65
C GLU A 3 0.51 -1.50 9.63
N LYS A 4 1.45 -2.32 9.14
CA LYS A 4 2.63 -2.64 9.92
C LYS A 4 3.40 -1.34 10.08
N GLN A 5 3.54 -0.87 11.31
CA GLN A 5 4.33 0.29 11.66
C GLN A 5 5.35 -0.14 12.71
N LEU A 6 6.54 0.47 12.67
CA LEU A 6 7.55 0.28 13.70
C LEU A 6 6.98 0.69 15.06
N SER A 7 7.33 -0.05 16.11
CA SER A 7 6.98 0.35 17.48
C SER A 7 7.64 1.70 17.82
N ILE A 8 7.05 2.45 18.76
CA ILE A 8 7.60 3.75 19.20
C ILE A 8 9.05 3.59 19.66
N LYS A 9 9.35 2.49 20.35
CA LYS A 9 10.70 2.18 20.84
C LYS A 9 11.66 1.88 19.68
N SER A 10 11.26 1.04 18.73
CA SER A 10 12.07 0.74 17.54
C SER A 10 12.40 1.98 16.73
N ARG A 11 11.43 2.89 16.57
CA ARG A 11 11.66 4.19 15.92
C ARG A 11 12.70 5.03 16.64
N ALA A 12 12.58 5.14 17.97
CA ALA A 12 13.54 5.90 18.78
C ALA A 12 14.96 5.31 18.65
N VAL A 13 15.10 3.99 18.73
CA VAL A 13 16.39 3.32 18.59
C VAL A 13 17.00 3.53 17.21
N LEU A 14 16.23 3.34 16.14
CA LEU A 14 16.72 3.54 14.77
C LEU A 14 17.12 5.00 14.50
N SER A 15 16.40 5.98 15.09
CA SER A 15 16.79 7.39 15.01
C SER A 15 18.14 7.65 15.68
N LEU A 16 18.38 7.13 16.89
CA LEU A 16 19.65 7.31 17.59
C LEU A 16 20.83 6.68 16.82
N ILE A 17 20.60 5.52 16.19
CA ILE A 17 21.59 4.89 15.29
C ILE A 17 21.85 5.78 14.07
N ALA A 18 20.81 6.34 13.46
CA ALA A 18 20.95 7.23 12.30
C ALA A 18 21.68 8.54 12.65
N GLU A 19 21.57 9.01 13.89
CA GLU A 19 22.34 10.14 14.44
C GLU A 19 23.81 9.78 14.73
N GLY A 20 24.21 8.52 14.52
CA GLY A 20 25.58 8.05 14.66
C GLY A 20 25.94 7.60 16.09
N GLN A 21 24.96 7.42 16.98
CA GLN A 21 25.24 6.88 18.30
C GLN A 21 25.63 5.40 18.22
N SER A 22 26.70 5.04 18.91
CA SER A 22 27.08 3.64 19.12
C SER A 22 26.09 2.93 20.06
N TYR A 23 26.05 1.60 20.00
CA TYR A 23 25.12 0.83 20.83
C TYR A 23 25.36 1.02 22.33
N ALA A 24 26.61 1.16 22.74
CA ALA A 24 26.95 1.46 24.13
C ALA A 24 26.38 2.82 24.56
N GLN A 25 26.56 3.87 23.73
CA GLN A 25 26.00 5.19 24.03
C GLN A 25 24.48 5.19 24.13
N ILE A 26 23.81 4.40 23.29
CA ILE A 26 22.35 4.27 23.32
C ILE A 26 21.90 3.63 24.64
N VAL A 27 22.48 2.48 25.02
CA VAL A 27 22.10 1.72 26.22
C VAL A 27 22.49 2.47 27.51
N ASP A 28 23.67 3.06 27.55
CA ASP A 28 24.16 3.79 28.73
C ASP A 28 23.42 5.12 28.91
N GLY A 29 23.05 5.78 27.81
CA GLY A 29 22.36 7.08 27.81
C GLY A 29 20.84 7.00 28.00
N HIS A 30 20.24 5.83 27.80
CA HIS A 30 18.79 5.64 27.82
C HIS A 30 18.42 4.38 28.60
N SER A 31 18.18 4.52 29.91
CA SER A 31 17.89 3.41 30.83
C SER A 31 16.65 2.56 30.47
N GLY A 32 15.78 3.04 29.57
CA GLY A 32 14.63 2.31 29.02
C GLY A 32 14.92 1.52 27.74
N ILE A 33 16.15 1.57 27.23
CA ILE A 33 16.59 0.90 26.01
C ILE A 33 17.70 -0.08 26.37
N THR A 34 17.49 -1.34 26.02
CA THR A 34 18.46 -2.41 26.18
C THR A 34 19.06 -2.79 24.84
N TYR A 35 20.14 -3.58 24.86
CA TYR A 35 20.68 -4.19 23.65
C TYR A 35 19.63 -5.03 22.89
N LEU A 36 18.71 -5.69 23.61
CA LEU A 36 17.66 -6.47 22.98
C LEU A 36 16.70 -5.58 22.17
N ASP A 37 16.39 -4.39 22.67
CA ASP A 37 15.55 -3.42 21.95
C ASP A 37 16.21 -2.94 20.65
N ILE A 38 17.55 -2.91 20.58
CA ILE A 38 18.30 -2.60 19.35
C ILE A 38 18.10 -3.70 18.30
N PHE A 39 18.21 -4.97 18.69
CA PHE A 39 17.98 -6.07 17.77
C PHE A 39 16.52 -6.15 17.31
N HIS A 40 15.57 -5.96 18.23
CA HIS A 40 14.15 -5.90 17.88
C HIS A 40 13.85 -4.75 16.92
N ALA A 41 14.48 -3.58 17.11
CA ALA A 41 14.31 -2.46 16.20
C ALA A 41 14.79 -2.79 14.78
N ALA A 42 15.92 -3.50 14.65
CA ALA A 42 16.42 -3.97 13.36
C ALA A 42 15.51 -5.03 12.73
N GLU A 43 15.00 -5.97 13.51
CA GLU A 43 14.05 -7.00 13.05
C GLU A 43 12.74 -6.38 12.55
N GLU A 44 12.14 -5.48 13.33
CA GLU A 44 10.92 -4.77 12.92
C GLU A 44 11.14 -3.96 11.63
N ALA A 45 12.32 -3.36 11.46
CA ALA A 45 12.67 -2.63 10.23
C ALA A 45 12.79 -3.54 9.01
N LEU A 46 13.41 -4.71 9.15
CA LEU A 46 13.49 -5.69 8.06
C LEU A 46 12.11 -6.21 7.67
N GLN A 47 11.29 -6.58 8.65
CA GLN A 47 9.92 -7.06 8.40
C GLN A 47 9.05 -5.99 7.73
N LEU A 48 9.21 -4.71 8.10
CA LEU A 48 8.51 -3.61 7.44
C LEU A 48 8.94 -3.49 5.99
N ASN A 49 10.25 -3.53 5.71
CA ASN A 49 10.79 -3.45 4.35
C ASN A 49 10.35 -4.64 3.47
N GLU A 50 10.39 -5.86 4.00
CA GLU A 50 9.89 -7.06 3.30
C GLU A 50 8.40 -6.92 2.96
N SER A 51 7.58 -6.46 3.92
CA SER A 51 6.16 -6.25 3.66
C SER A 51 5.88 -5.16 2.62
N GLN A 52 6.72 -4.12 2.58
CA GLN A 52 6.64 -3.07 1.57
C GLN A 52 7.05 -3.59 0.19
N SER A 53 8.10 -4.41 0.11
CA SER A 53 8.54 -5.10 -1.10
C SER A 53 7.44 -6.03 -1.64
N ASP A 54 6.83 -6.84 -0.78
CA ASP A 54 5.72 -7.73 -1.14
C ASP A 54 4.51 -6.96 -1.67
N TYR A 55 4.18 -5.83 -1.04
CA TYR A 55 3.13 -4.94 -1.50
C TYR A 55 3.44 -4.36 -2.88
N GLN A 56 4.66 -3.87 -3.10
CA GLN A 56 5.10 -3.37 -4.40
C GLN A 56 5.06 -4.47 -5.48
N ALA A 57 5.54 -5.68 -5.18
CA ALA A 57 5.50 -6.82 -6.09
C ALA A 57 4.06 -7.25 -6.42
N ARG A 58 3.14 -7.17 -5.45
CA ARG A 58 1.71 -7.40 -5.70
C ARG A 58 1.12 -6.30 -6.60
N LEU A 59 1.43 -5.03 -6.34
CA LEU A 59 0.96 -3.92 -7.18
C LEU A 59 1.50 -4.03 -8.62
N ALA A 60 2.76 -4.39 -8.79
CA ALA A 60 3.38 -4.61 -10.10
C ALA A 60 2.61 -5.68 -10.89
N ARG A 61 2.34 -6.84 -10.28
CA ARG A 61 1.54 -7.92 -10.90
C ARG A 61 0.12 -7.48 -11.26
N ILE A 62 -0.50 -6.60 -10.48
CA ILE A 62 -1.82 -6.05 -10.80
C ILE A 62 -1.72 -5.12 -12.02
N LYS A 63 -0.73 -4.23 -12.05
CA LYS A 63 -0.51 -3.29 -13.15
C LYS A 63 -0.10 -3.96 -14.46
N GLU A 64 0.58 -5.12 -14.41
CA GLU A 64 0.85 -5.93 -15.61
C GLU A 64 -0.43 -6.34 -16.34
N LYS A 65 -1.49 -6.69 -15.59
CA LYS A 65 -2.77 -7.11 -16.17
C LYS A 65 -3.74 -5.95 -16.41
N HIS A 66 -3.68 -4.94 -15.54
CA HIS A 66 -4.57 -3.78 -15.56
C HIS A 66 -3.72 -2.52 -15.41
N PRO A 67 -3.14 -2.00 -16.50
CA PRO A 67 -2.21 -0.87 -16.47
C PRO A 67 -2.73 0.35 -15.71
N ARG A 68 -4.05 0.59 -15.76
CA ARG A 68 -4.73 1.73 -15.13
C ARG A 68 -5.33 1.42 -13.76
N ALA A 69 -4.92 0.30 -13.14
CA ALA A 69 -5.35 -0.07 -11.79
C ALA A 69 -4.97 1.01 -10.77
N TYR A 70 -5.93 1.35 -9.90
CA TYR A 70 -5.82 2.37 -8.85
C TYR A 70 -5.65 3.82 -9.34
N GLU A 71 -5.72 4.08 -10.65
CA GLU A 71 -5.82 5.45 -11.16
C GLU A 71 -7.16 6.09 -10.75
N LYS A 72 -7.16 7.42 -10.59
CA LYS A 72 -8.37 8.17 -10.29
C LYS A 72 -9.29 8.19 -11.51
N TRP A 73 -10.59 7.97 -11.28
CA TRP A 73 -11.62 8.15 -12.30
C TRP A 73 -11.79 9.62 -12.66
N SER A 74 -11.73 9.94 -13.95
CA SER A 74 -12.08 11.28 -14.45
C SER A 74 -13.59 11.41 -14.71
N PRO A 75 -14.14 12.64 -14.75
CA PRO A 75 -15.53 12.86 -15.13
C PRO A 75 -15.89 12.32 -16.52
N GLU A 76 -14.95 12.36 -17.46
CA GLU A 76 -15.12 11.84 -18.82
C GLU A 76 -15.23 10.32 -18.81
N GLU A 77 -14.37 9.63 -18.04
CA GLU A 77 -14.44 8.18 -17.87
C GLU A 77 -15.75 7.75 -17.19
N ASP A 78 -16.25 8.55 -16.24
CA ASP A 78 -17.56 8.29 -15.63
C ASP A 78 -18.70 8.39 -16.64
N ALA A 79 -18.67 9.41 -17.51
CA ALA A 79 -19.67 9.59 -18.56
C ALA A 79 -19.64 8.42 -19.56
N GLU A 80 -18.45 8.01 -19.98
CA GLU A 80 -18.25 6.87 -20.87
C GLU A 80 -18.70 5.56 -20.22
N LEU A 81 -18.33 5.31 -18.96
CA LEU A 81 -18.71 4.11 -18.22
C LEU A 81 -20.24 3.97 -18.13
N LYS A 82 -20.94 5.07 -17.82
CA LYS A 82 -22.41 5.10 -17.76
C LYS A 82 -23.04 4.78 -19.11
N LEU A 83 -22.53 5.40 -20.19
CA LEU A 83 -23.03 5.17 -21.54
C LEU A 83 -22.85 3.71 -21.97
N MET A 84 -21.66 3.15 -21.76
CA MET A 84 -21.39 1.74 -22.10
C MET A 84 -22.25 0.79 -21.28
N ARG A 85 -22.45 1.06 -19.98
CA ARG A 85 -23.34 0.24 -19.14
C ARG A 85 -24.80 0.31 -19.61
N ALA A 86 -25.28 1.50 -19.96
CA ALA A 86 -26.63 1.69 -20.52
C ALA A 86 -26.82 0.93 -21.85
N ASN A 87 -25.74 0.76 -22.63
CA ASN A 87 -25.71 -0.07 -23.83
C ASN A 87 -25.60 -1.59 -23.55
N GLY A 88 -25.74 -2.02 -22.29
CA GLY A 88 -25.74 -3.43 -21.90
C GLY A 88 -24.34 -4.07 -21.86
N ILE A 89 -23.26 -3.28 -21.90
CA ILE A 89 -21.91 -3.84 -21.82
C ILE A 89 -21.67 -4.40 -20.40
N GLY A 90 -21.23 -5.65 -20.36
CA GLY A 90 -20.93 -6.35 -19.10
C GLY A 90 -19.62 -5.90 -18.46
N THR A 91 -19.52 -6.05 -17.14
CA THR A 91 -18.39 -5.63 -16.29
C THR A 91 -17.02 -6.07 -16.81
N GLN A 92 -16.92 -7.30 -17.36
CA GLN A 92 -15.66 -7.82 -17.88
C GLN A 92 -15.15 -7.05 -19.12
N LYS A 93 -16.05 -6.74 -20.05
CA LYS A 93 -15.70 -5.94 -21.24
C LYS A 93 -15.38 -4.49 -20.89
N LEU A 94 -16.07 -3.93 -19.89
CA LEU A 94 -15.75 -2.61 -19.34
C LEU A 94 -14.35 -2.61 -18.70
N ALA A 95 -14.01 -3.66 -17.95
CA ALA A 95 -12.71 -3.80 -17.31
C ALA A 95 -11.57 -3.83 -18.35
N GLU A 96 -11.76 -4.55 -19.45
CA GLU A 96 -10.84 -4.59 -20.59
C GLU A 96 -10.72 -3.22 -21.27
N HIS A 97 -11.84 -2.56 -21.54
CA HIS A 97 -11.87 -1.23 -22.19
C HIS A 97 -11.15 -0.15 -21.37
N PHE A 98 -11.46 -0.06 -20.08
CA PHE A 98 -10.84 0.92 -19.18
C PHE A 98 -9.45 0.50 -18.68
N LEU A 99 -8.97 -0.69 -19.05
CA LEU A 99 -7.70 -1.27 -18.58
C LEU A 99 -7.62 -1.31 -17.04
N ARG A 100 -8.75 -1.56 -16.39
CA ARG A 100 -8.95 -1.58 -14.93
C ARG A 100 -9.48 -2.93 -14.46
N GLN A 101 -9.36 -3.21 -13.17
CA GLN A 101 -9.88 -4.46 -12.59
C GLN A 101 -11.42 -4.48 -12.60
N PRO A 102 -12.07 -5.65 -12.80
CA PRO A 102 -13.53 -5.77 -12.72
C PRO A 102 -14.12 -5.26 -11.42
N SER A 103 -13.43 -5.47 -10.28
CA SER A 103 -13.85 -4.93 -8.98
C SER A 103 -13.88 -3.40 -8.94
N ALA A 104 -12.98 -2.72 -9.64
CA ALA A 104 -12.96 -1.27 -9.76
C ALA A 104 -14.11 -0.76 -10.63
N ILE A 105 -14.49 -1.52 -11.66
CA ILE A 105 -15.67 -1.24 -12.49
C ILE A 105 -16.94 -1.37 -11.65
N SER A 106 -17.16 -2.52 -10.99
CA SER A 106 -18.33 -2.73 -10.11
C SER A 106 -18.42 -1.65 -9.05
N SER A 107 -17.34 -1.40 -8.31
CA SER A 107 -17.32 -0.35 -7.29
C SER A 107 -17.71 1.03 -7.85
N ARG A 108 -17.34 1.32 -9.10
CA ARG A 108 -17.68 2.59 -9.73
C ARG A 108 -19.13 2.63 -10.22
N LEU A 109 -19.67 1.53 -10.76
CA LEU A 109 -21.08 1.42 -11.14
C LEU A 109 -21.99 1.52 -9.91
N ASN A 110 -21.61 0.92 -8.79
CA ASN A 110 -22.37 0.99 -7.53
C ASN A 110 -22.47 2.42 -7.02
N LYS A 111 -21.42 3.24 -7.20
CA LYS A 111 -21.47 4.67 -6.87
C LYS A 111 -22.56 5.43 -7.65
N PHE A 112 -23.00 4.89 -8.78
CA PHE A 112 -24.03 5.47 -9.64
C PHE A 112 -25.34 4.66 -9.64
N ASP A 113 -25.46 3.63 -8.80
CA ASP A 113 -26.60 2.71 -8.77
C ASP A 113 -26.89 2.01 -10.12
N LEU A 114 -25.82 1.63 -10.84
CA LEU A 114 -25.88 1.01 -12.19
C LEU A 114 -25.37 -0.45 -12.22
N GLU A 115 -25.32 -1.12 -11.07
CA GLU A 115 -24.91 -2.53 -10.97
C GLU A 115 -25.95 -3.49 -11.55
#